data_AF-A0A845RCB6-F1
#
_entry.id   AF-A0A845RCB6-F1
#
_cell.length_a   1.000
_cell.length_b   1.000
_cell.length_c   1.000
_cell.angle_alpha   90.00
_cell.angle_beta   90.00
_cell.angle_gamma   90.00
#
_symmetry.space_group_name_H-M   'P 1'
#
loop_
_entity.id
_entity.type
_entity.pdbx_description
1 polymer ?
#
loop_
_entity_poly.entity_id
_entity_poly.type
_entity_poly.pdbx_seq_one_letter_code
_entity_poly.pdbx_strand_id
1 'polypeptide(L)' 'MFSEKIRLLRKEHGMTQAEMAKVINMSIRGYQDLERGVMPRSDKLLAIAEFYQVSIDWLMGRTDKREVNR' A
#
# COMPACT_ATOMS: atom_id res chain seq x y z
N MET A 1 7.90 1.66 -8.78
CA MET A 1 6.64 2.42 -8.66
C MET A 1 5.72 1.92 -7.56
N PHE A 2 5.04 0.77 -7.70
CA PHE A 2 4.10 0.27 -6.66
C PHE A 2 4.80 0.02 -5.31
N SER A 3 5.86 -0.80 -5.30
CA SER A 3 6.63 -1.13 -4.09
C SER A 3 7.24 0.09 -3.41
N GLU A 4 7.70 1.07 -4.18
CA GLU A 4 8.22 2.34 -3.69
C GLU A 4 7.12 3.17 -3.01
N LYS A 5 5.92 3.24 -3.60
CA LYS A 5 4.76 3.91 -3.01
C LYS A 5 4.32 3.24 -1.72
N ILE A 6 4.29 1.90 -1.65
CA ILE A 6 4.01 1.16 -0.40
C ILE A 6 5.03 1.49 0.69
N ARG A 7 6.33 1.49 0.34
CA ARG A 7 7.39 1.84 1.29
C ARG A 7 7.30 3.29 1.75
N LEU A 8 7.01 4.21 0.83
CA LEU A 8 6.80 5.63 1.11
C LEU A 8 5.65 5.82 2.12
N LEU A 9 4.46 5.29 1.80
CA LEU A 9 3.27 5.41 2.63
C LEU A 9 3.51 4.91 4.06
N ARG A 10 4.15 3.74 4.19
CA ARG A 10 4.50 3.20 5.50
C ARG A 10 5.42 4.11 6.29
N LYS A 11 6.45 4.66 5.64
CA LYS A 11 7.41 5.56 6.28
C LYS A 11 6.77 6.89 6.68
N GLU A 12 5.90 7.45 5.85
CA GLU A 12 5.13 8.66 6.18
C GLU A 12 4.24 8.47 7.42
N HIS A 13 3.74 7.25 7.63
CA HIS A 13 2.96 6.89 8.82
C HIS A 13 3.80 6.46 10.02
N GLY A 14 5.14 6.48 9.90
CA GLY A 14 6.05 6.09 10.99
C GLY A 14 5.95 4.62 11.40
N MET A 15 5.40 3.74 10.55
CA MET A 15 5.12 2.35 10.91
C MET A 15 6.22 1.38 10.48
N THR A 16 6.41 0.32 11.26
CA THR A 16 7.17 -0.86 10.87
C THR A 16 6.38 -1.73 9.88
N GLN A 17 7.07 -2.62 9.15
CA GLN A 17 6.40 -3.58 8.27
C GLN A 17 5.48 -4.53 9.05
N ALA A 18 5.83 -4.85 10.30
CA ALA A 18 5.04 -5.73 11.16
C ALA A 18 3.74 -5.07 11.63
N GLU A 19 3.78 -3.79 12.01
CA GLU A 19 2.59 -3.03 12.37
C GLU A 19 1.64 -2.89 11.18
N MET A 20 2.17 -2.53 10.00
CA MET A 20 1.32 -2.41 8.81
C MET A 20 0.74 -3.73 8.35
N ALA A 21 1.49 -4.84 8.45
CA ALA A 21 0.96 -6.16 8.16
C ALA A 21 -0.26 -6.48 9.04
N LYS A 22 -0.21 -6.14 10.34
CA LYS A 22 -1.35 -6.31 11.26
C LYS A 22 -2.54 -5.44 10.87
N VAL A 23 -2.31 -4.16 10.56
CA VAL A 23 -3.36 -3.21 10.15
C VAL A 23 -4.12 -3.69 8.91
N ILE A 24 -3.39 -4.17 7.89
CA ILE A 24 -3.98 -4.66 6.63
C ILE A 24 -4.48 -6.12 6.76
N ASN A 25 -4.35 -6.71 7.94
CA ASN A 25 -4.70 -8.10 8.23
C ASN A 25 -4.03 -9.07 7.24
N MET A 26 -2.70 -8.97 7.10
CA MET A 26 -1.87 -9.83 6.27
C MET A 26 -0.62 -10.30 7.02
N SER A 27 0.07 -11.30 6.48
CA SER A 27 1.33 -11.75 7.08
C SER A 27 2.44 -10.72 6.85
N ILE A 28 3.43 -10.68 7.76
CA ILE A 28 4.61 -9.82 7.62
C ILE A 28 5.35 -10.10 6.30
N ARG A 29 5.49 -11.39 5.93
CA ARG A 29 6.07 -11.80 4.65
C ARG A 29 5.26 -11.25 3.48
N GLY A 30 3.94 -11.33 3.54
CA GLY A 30 3.06 -10.76 2.52
C GLY A 30 3.30 -9.26 2.35
N TYR A 31 3.43 -8.49 3.44
CA TYR A 31 3.73 -7.07 3.37
C TYR A 31 5.14 -6.79 2.79
N GLN A 32 6.14 -7.59 3.18
CA GLN A 32 7.50 -7.50 2.61
C GLN A 32 7.51 -7.76 1.11
N ASP A 33 6.69 -8.69 0.64
CA ASP A 33 6.55 -9.01 -0.78
C ASP A 33 5.98 -7.81 -1.56
N LEU A 34 5.04 -7.04 -0.98
CA LEU A 34 4.56 -5.78 -1.56
C LEU A 34 5.71 -4.78 -1.77
N GLU A 35 6.55 -4.59 -0.75
CA GLU A 35 7.72 -3.70 -0.83
C GLU A 35 8.85 -4.23 -1.74
N ARG A 36 8.76 -5.49 -2.16
CA ARG A 36 9.60 -6.10 -3.20
C ARG A 36 8.97 -6.07 -4.59
N GLY A 37 7.72 -5.62 -4.71
CA GLY A 37 7.02 -5.46 -6.00
C GLY A 37 6.06 -6.60 -6.34
N VAL A 38 5.80 -7.53 -5.41
CA VAL A 38 4.76 -8.54 -5.60
C VAL A 38 3.39 -7.90 -5.43
N MET A 39 2.52 -8.14 -6.40
CA MET A 39 1.18 -7.57 -6.38
C MET A 39 0.28 -8.31 -5.39
N PRO A 40 -0.45 -7.60 -4.52
CA PRO A 40 -1.46 -8.22 -3.68
C PRO A 40 -2.68 -8.64 -4.52
N ARG A 41 -3.53 -9.46 -3.91
CA ARG A 41 -4.91 -9.65 -4.39
C ARG A 41 -5.71 -8.35 -4.27
N SER A 42 -6.78 -8.24 -5.03
CA SER A 42 -7.62 -7.05 -5.14
C SER A 42 -8.23 -6.60 -3.80
N ASP A 43 -8.62 -7.53 -2.94
CA ASP A 43 -9.12 -7.24 -1.58
C ASP A 43 -8.08 -6.49 -0.73
N LYS A 44 -6.82 -6.94 -0.76
CA LYS A 44 -5.73 -6.29 -0.04
C LYS A 44 -5.29 -5.00 -0.69
N LEU A 45 -5.31 -4.92 -2.03
CA LEU A 45 -5.02 -3.67 -2.74
C LEU A 45 -6.00 -2.57 -2.35
N LEU A 46 -7.29 -2.88 -2.29
CA LEU A 46 -8.33 -1.95 -1.88
C LEU A 46 -8.15 -1.53 -0.41
N ALA A 47 -7.92 -2.49 0.49
CA ALA A 47 -7.69 -2.20 1.91
C ALA A 47 -6.48 -1.28 2.14
N ILE A 48 -5.40 -1.44 1.35
CA ILE A 48 -4.23 -0.56 1.40
C ILE A 48 -4.60 0.86 0.93
N ALA A 49 -5.29 0.96 -0.21
CA ALA A 49 -5.72 2.24 -0.77
C ALA A 49 -6.65 3.00 0.19
N GLU A 50 -7.61 2.31 0.80
CA GLU A 50 -8.52 2.86 1.80
C GLU A 50 -7.78 3.28 3.08
N PHE A 51 -6.92 2.43 3.62
CA PHE A 51 -6.18 2.75 4.85
C PHE A 51 -5.33 4.02 4.67
N TYR A 52 -4.62 4.13 3.55
CA TYR A 52 -3.77 5.28 3.26
C TYR A 52 -4.49 6.46 2.61
N GLN A 53 -5.80 6.34 2.37
CA GLN A 53 -6.64 7.35 1.71
C GLN A 53 -6.07 7.80 0.35
N VAL A 54 -5.54 6.85 -0.44
CA VAL A 54 -5.00 7.10 -1.78
C VAL A 54 -5.81 6.39 -2.85
N SER A 55 -5.74 6.87 -4.09
CA SER A 55 -6.34 6.19 -5.23
C SER A 55 -5.53 4.95 -5.63
N ILE A 56 -6.22 3.91 -6.09
CA ILE A 56 -5.56 2.74 -6.68
C ILE A 56 -4.78 3.15 -7.92
N ASP A 57 -5.31 4.07 -8.74
CA ASP A 57 -4.60 4.55 -9.93
C ASP A 57 -3.28 5.21 -9.58
N TRP A 58 -3.21 5.99 -8.49
CA TRP A 58 -1.95 6.51 -8.01
C TRP A 58 -1.05 5.40 -7.50
N LEU A 59 -1.56 4.50 -6.67
CA LEU A 59 -0.76 3.40 -6.10
C LEU A 59 -0.11 2.54 -7.20
N MET A 60 -0.84 2.36 -8.31
CA MET A 60 -0.43 1.61 -9.50
C MET A 60 0.38 2.44 -10.52
N GLY A 61 0.54 3.74 -10.32
CA GLY A 61 1.32 4.62 -11.22
C GLY A 61 0.60 5.01 -12.51
N ARG A 62 -0.73 4.91 -12.57
CA ARG A 62 -1.57 5.38 -13.68
C ARG A 62 -1.82 6.88 -13.65
N THR A 63 -1.64 7.51 -12.49
CA THR A 63 -1.79 8.96 -12.30
C THR A 63 -0.85 9.46 -11.20
N ASP A 64 -0.53 10.75 -11.25
CA ASP A 64 0.15 11.47 -10.18
C ASP A 64 -0.82 12.04 -9.14
N LYS A 65 -2.13 12.00 -9.40
CA LYS A 65 -3.17 12.40 -8.44
C LYS A 65 -3.31 11.38 -7.31
N ARG A 66 -2.72 11.69 -6.15
CA ARG A 66 -2.64 10.80 -4.98
C ARG A 66 -4.01 10.38 -4.45
N GLU A 67 -4.95 11.31 -4.42
CA GLU A 67 -6.26 11.11 -3.77
C GLU A 67 -7.27 10.47 -4.71
N VAL A 68 -8.26 9.77 -4.13
CA VAL A 68 -9.47 9.36 -4.85
C VAL A 68 -10.23 10.65 -5.19
N ASN A 69 -10.61 10.86 -6.45
CA ASN A 69 -11.56 11.93 -6.79
C ASN A 69 -12.85 11.64 -6.01
N ARG A 70 -13.09 12.38 -4.92
CA ARG A 70 -14.34 12.35 -4.17
C ARG A 70 -15.31 13.37 -4.73
#